data_AF-A0A286B1R9-F1
#
_entry.id   AF-A0A286B1R9-F1
#
_cell.length_a   1.000
_cell.length_b   1.000
_cell.length_c   1.000
_cell.angle_alpha   90.00
_cell.angle_beta   90.00
_cell.angle_gamma   90.00
#
_symmetry.space_group_name_H-M   'P 1'
#
loop_
_entity.id
_entity.type
_entity.pdbx_description
1 polymer ?
#
loop_
_entity_poly.entity_id
_entity_poly.type
_entity_poly.pdbx_seq_one_letter_code
_entity_poly.pdbx_strand_id
1 'polypeptide(L)'
;MPLTLLLRLLHEKFPATLTADPDIRNASVLLATGLIEAEFHLDHFGYQQYESAVVFAITDAGHAEIASLQTGNVATTAEGQEWPVMPLDYLRKIGNSIFPLRIDDPAEINSVAVLNAAGMVEATLPPTCRTRQNQQKFKQAVVLRVTPLGRTALVARRM
;
A
#
# COMPACT_ATOMS: atom_id res chain seq x y z
N MET A 1 -6.62 4.21 -14.80
CA MET A 1 -5.36 3.59 -15.26
C MET A 1 -5.62 2.12 -15.44
N PRO A 2 -5.34 1.53 -16.61
CA PRO A 2 -5.78 0.17 -16.96
C PRO A 2 -5.20 -0.91 -16.03
N LEU A 3 -3.93 -0.81 -15.65
CA LEU A 3 -3.30 -1.77 -14.73
C LEU A 3 -3.87 -1.71 -13.30
N THR A 4 -4.39 -0.56 -12.85
CA THR A 4 -5.10 -0.47 -11.57
C THR A 4 -6.41 -1.25 -11.59
N LEU A 5 -7.11 -1.27 -12.73
CA LEU A 5 -8.31 -2.08 -12.90
C LEU A 5 -7.96 -3.58 -12.86
N LEU A 6 -6.86 -3.99 -13.52
CA LEU A 6 -6.39 -5.37 -13.51
C LEU A 6 -6.10 -5.87 -12.08
N LEU A 7 -5.43 -5.06 -11.26
CA LEU A 7 -5.17 -5.38 -9.85
C LEU A 7 -6.45 -5.45 -8.99
N ARG A 8 -7.48 -4.67 -9.33
CA ARG A 8 -8.79 -4.74 -8.65
C ARG A 8 -9.51 -6.04 -9.01
N LEU A 9 -9.47 -6.44 -10.29
CA LEU A 9 -10.11 -7.67 -10.78
C LEU A 9 -9.53 -8.94 -10.13
N LEU A 10 -8.27 -8.92 -9.67
CA LEU A 10 -7.67 -10.02 -8.91
C LEU A 10 -8.45 -10.38 -7.64
N HIS A 11 -9.11 -9.41 -7.02
CA HIS A 11 -9.87 -9.59 -5.76
C HIS A 11 -11.39 -9.66 -5.98
N GLU A 12 -11.83 -9.58 -7.23
CA GLU A 12 -13.24 -9.69 -7.62
C GLU A 12 -13.62 -11.16 -7.83
N LYS A 13 -14.93 -11.43 -7.78
CA LYS A 13 -15.48 -12.72 -8.18
C LYS A 13 -15.99 -12.61 -9.61
N PHE A 14 -15.63 -13.57 -10.44
CA PHE A 14 -16.09 -13.60 -11.83
C PHE A 14 -17.45 -14.29 -11.97
N PRO A 15 -18.29 -13.86 -12.93
CA PRO A 15 -18.09 -12.73 -13.84
C PRO A 15 -18.29 -11.36 -13.16
N ALA A 16 -17.46 -10.39 -13.53
CA ALA A 16 -17.50 -9.02 -12.96
C ALA A 16 -18.01 -8.01 -14.01
N THR A 17 -19.05 -7.25 -13.66
CA THR A 17 -19.67 -6.27 -14.55
C THR A 17 -19.18 -4.86 -14.26
N LEU A 18 -18.63 -4.22 -15.28
CA LEU A 18 -18.14 -2.84 -15.26
C LEU A 18 -19.12 -1.94 -15.99
N THR A 19 -19.66 -0.93 -15.31
CA THR A 19 -20.62 0.05 -15.85
C THR A 19 -20.07 1.48 -15.87
N ALA A 20 -18.92 1.73 -15.25
CA ALA A 20 -18.30 3.04 -15.24
C ALA A 20 -17.47 3.27 -16.52
N ASP A 21 -17.70 4.37 -17.25
CA ASP A 21 -16.95 4.75 -18.46
C ASP A 21 -15.41 4.57 -18.34
N PRO A 22 -14.74 5.05 -17.26
CA PRO A 22 -13.30 4.85 -17.14
C PRO A 22 -12.91 3.38 -17.00
N ASP A 23 -13.71 2.56 -16.32
CA ASP A 23 -13.44 1.14 -16.12
C ASP A 23 -13.72 0.34 -17.41
N ILE A 24 -14.75 0.70 -18.15
CA ILE A 24 -15.05 0.12 -19.48
C ILE A 24 -13.91 0.42 -20.46
N ARG A 25 -13.43 1.67 -20.52
CA ARG A 25 -12.29 2.06 -21.36
C ARG A 25 -11.01 1.33 -20.97
N ASN A 26 -10.75 1.22 -19.67
CA ASN A 26 -9.60 0.48 -19.15
C ASN A 26 -9.69 -1.01 -19.48
N ALA A 27 -10.87 -1.63 -19.36
CA ALA A 27 -11.11 -3.02 -19.73
C ALA A 27 -10.88 -3.25 -21.23
N SER A 28 -11.25 -2.29 -22.09
CA SER A 28 -11.01 -2.38 -23.53
C SER A 28 -9.51 -2.46 -23.84
N VAL A 29 -8.69 -1.66 -23.14
CA VAL A 29 -7.23 -1.73 -23.26
C VAL A 29 -6.71 -3.08 -22.77
N LEU A 30 -7.17 -3.55 -21.61
CA LEU A 30 -6.73 -4.84 -21.04
C LEU A 30 -7.09 -6.03 -21.95
N LEU A 31 -8.27 -6.00 -22.58
CA LEU A 31 -8.71 -6.99 -23.56
C LEU A 31 -7.81 -6.94 -24.81
N ALA A 32 -7.53 -5.75 -25.34
CA ALA A 32 -6.67 -5.58 -26.51
C ALA A 32 -5.22 -6.05 -26.27
N THR A 33 -4.73 -5.94 -25.03
CA THR A 33 -3.43 -6.49 -24.61
C THR A 33 -3.47 -7.98 -24.25
N GLY A 34 -4.66 -8.60 -24.28
CA GLY A 34 -4.84 -10.02 -23.96
C GLY A 34 -4.65 -10.37 -22.48
N LEU A 35 -4.82 -9.39 -21.57
CA LEU A 35 -4.64 -9.59 -20.12
C LEU A 35 -5.92 -10.08 -19.43
N ILE A 36 -7.08 -9.84 -20.05
CA ILE A 36 -8.39 -10.28 -19.55
C ILE A 36 -9.24 -10.84 -20.68
N GLU A 37 -10.22 -11.65 -20.32
CA GLU A 37 -11.30 -12.08 -21.19
C GLU A 37 -12.57 -11.30 -20.82
N ALA A 38 -13.11 -10.52 -21.76
CA ALA A 38 -14.25 -9.65 -21.51
C ALA A 38 -15.16 -9.49 -22.74
N GLU A 39 -16.45 -9.29 -22.49
CA GLU A 39 -17.47 -8.99 -23.49
C GLU A 39 -18.03 -7.58 -23.26
N PHE A 40 -18.24 -6.83 -24.34
CA PHE A 40 -18.69 -5.44 -24.30
C PHE A 40 -20.09 -5.29 -24.88
N HIS A 41 -20.96 -4.64 -24.12
CA HIS A 41 -22.32 -4.31 -24.55
C HIS A 41 -22.37 -2.84 -24.97
N LEU A 42 -22.98 -2.58 -26.13
CA LEU A 42 -23.15 -1.25 -26.71
C LEU A 42 -24.56 -0.73 -26.43
N ASP A 43 -24.66 0.55 -26.06
CA ASP A 43 -25.96 1.20 -25.98
C ASP A 43 -26.48 1.50 -27.41
N HIS A 44 -27.76 1.19 -27.64
CA HIS A 44 -28.41 1.34 -28.94
C HIS A 44 -28.84 2.78 -29.25
N PHE A 45 -28.68 3.72 -28.31
CA PHE A 45 -29.29 5.06 -28.40
C PHE A 45 -28.36 6.25 -28.76
N GLY A 46 -27.14 6.00 -29.24
CA GLY A 46 -26.37 7.04 -29.94
C GLY A 46 -24.85 6.99 -29.74
N TYR A 47 -24.12 7.10 -30.85
CA TYR A 47 -22.67 7.31 -30.97
C TYR A 47 -21.76 6.45 -30.07
N GLN A 48 -21.58 5.18 -30.41
CA GLN A 48 -20.41 4.31 -30.08
C GLN A 48 -19.91 4.34 -28.62
N GLN A 49 -20.82 4.41 -27.63
CA GLN A 49 -20.46 4.24 -26.23
C GLN A 49 -20.78 2.81 -25.77
N TYR A 50 -19.79 2.18 -25.16
CA TYR A 50 -19.99 0.91 -24.47
C TYR A 50 -20.75 1.18 -23.17
N GLU A 51 -21.89 0.51 -22.98
CA GLU A 51 -22.74 0.62 -21.79
C GLU A 51 -22.17 -0.19 -20.63
N SER A 52 -21.63 -1.37 -20.94
CA SER A 52 -21.00 -2.22 -19.94
C SER A 52 -19.93 -3.14 -20.53
N ALA A 53 -19.02 -3.58 -19.68
CA ALA A 53 -18.06 -4.64 -19.97
C ALA A 53 -18.19 -5.74 -18.92
N VAL A 54 -18.37 -6.98 -19.35
CA VAL A 54 -18.43 -8.16 -18.47
C VAL A 54 -17.10 -8.89 -18.60
N VAL A 55 -16.35 -8.97 -17.51
CA VAL A 55 -15.07 -9.70 -17.46
C VAL A 55 -15.33 -11.11 -16.92
N PHE A 56 -14.87 -12.13 -17.63
CA PHE A 56 -15.07 -13.54 -17.26
C PHE A 56 -13.86 -14.13 -16.55
N ALA A 57 -12.65 -13.71 -16.94
CA ALA A 57 -11.41 -14.24 -16.38
C ALA A 57 -10.23 -13.29 -16.64
N ILE A 58 -9.18 -13.47 -15.84
CA ILE A 58 -7.83 -12.94 -16.11
C ILE A 58 -7.07 -14.04 -16.83
N THR A 59 -6.37 -13.70 -17.91
CA THR A 59 -5.59 -14.68 -18.69
C THR A 59 -4.26 -15.00 -17.99
N ASP A 60 -3.55 -16.05 -18.43
CA ASP A 60 -2.18 -16.33 -17.97
C ASP A 60 -1.23 -15.14 -18.17
N ALA A 61 -1.39 -14.40 -19.27
CA ALA A 61 -0.64 -13.17 -19.55
C ALA A 61 -1.00 -12.06 -18.54
N GLY A 62 -2.28 -11.93 -18.20
CA GLY A 62 -2.76 -11.04 -17.15
C GLY A 62 -2.17 -11.37 -15.78
N HIS A 63 -2.11 -12.65 -15.42
CA HIS A 63 -1.48 -13.11 -14.18
C HIS A 63 0.04 -12.86 -14.16
N ALA A 64 0.73 -13.07 -15.29
CA ALA A 64 2.15 -12.75 -15.42
C ALA A 64 2.41 -11.24 -15.27
N GLU A 65 1.54 -10.40 -15.85
CA GLU A 65 1.61 -8.95 -15.70
C GLU A 65 1.35 -8.52 -14.25
N ILE A 66 0.35 -9.11 -13.58
CA ILE A 66 0.09 -8.86 -12.15
C ILE A 66 1.29 -9.24 -11.30
N ALA A 67 1.90 -10.40 -11.54
CA ALA A 67 3.11 -10.84 -10.84
C ALA A 67 4.28 -9.89 -11.10
N SER A 68 4.44 -9.38 -12.33
CA SER A 68 5.43 -8.36 -12.68
C SER A 68 5.16 -7.04 -11.98
N LEU A 69 3.91 -6.60 -11.84
CA LEU A 69 3.55 -5.36 -11.15
C LEU A 69 3.72 -5.46 -9.64
N GLN A 70 3.36 -6.61 -9.06
CA GLN A 70 3.64 -6.90 -7.65
C GLN A 70 5.15 -6.98 -7.43
N THR A 71 5.90 -7.61 -8.34
CA THR A 71 7.35 -7.71 -8.26
C THR A 71 8.05 -6.38 -8.54
N GLY A 72 7.50 -5.51 -9.38
CA GLY A 72 8.01 -4.17 -9.70
C GLY A 72 7.74 -3.16 -8.57
N ASN A 73 6.62 -3.33 -7.86
CA ASN A 73 6.41 -2.72 -6.54
C ASN A 73 7.36 -3.29 -5.48
N VAL A 74 7.82 -4.54 -5.64
CA VAL A 74 8.83 -5.18 -4.77
C VAL A 74 10.27 -4.87 -5.22
N ALA A 75 10.50 -4.48 -6.48
CA ALA A 75 11.82 -4.18 -7.04
C ALA A 75 12.26 -2.73 -6.77
N THR A 76 11.38 -1.92 -6.19
CA THR A 76 11.76 -0.70 -5.44
C THR A 76 11.92 -0.98 -3.94
N THR A 77 12.06 -2.26 -3.58
CA THR A 77 12.26 -2.72 -2.19
C THR A 77 13.21 -3.92 -2.17
N ALA A 78 14.28 -3.84 -2.96
CA ALA A 78 15.42 -4.72 -2.81
C ALA A 78 16.37 -4.30 -1.68
N GLU A 79 15.96 -3.46 -0.72
CA GLU A 79 16.61 -3.25 0.59
C GLU A 79 15.56 -2.86 1.65
N GLY A 80 14.92 -3.84 2.29
CA GLY A 80 14.06 -3.57 3.45
C GLY A 80 12.81 -4.43 3.50
N GLN A 81 12.99 -5.71 3.81
CA GLN A 81 11.86 -6.64 3.98
C GLN A 81 10.94 -6.18 5.11
N GLU A 82 9.71 -5.92 4.71
CA GLU A 82 8.52 -5.55 5.45
C GLU A 82 8.09 -6.70 6.36
N TRP A 83 8.38 -6.60 7.66
CA TRP A 83 7.67 -7.36 8.68
C TRP A 83 6.55 -6.46 9.21
N PRO A 84 5.35 -6.97 9.54
CA PRO A 84 4.39 -6.18 10.30
C PRO A 84 5.10 -5.72 11.56
N VAL A 85 5.40 -4.42 11.62
CA VAL A 85 6.30 -3.86 12.62
C VAL A 85 5.55 -3.91 13.95
N MET A 86 5.68 -5.03 14.66
CA MET A 86 5.34 -5.11 16.06
C MET A 86 6.12 -3.97 16.75
N PRO A 87 5.49 -3.08 17.54
CA PRO A 87 6.14 -1.86 18.04
C PRO A 87 7.49 -2.14 18.72
N LEU A 88 7.62 -3.28 19.41
CA LEU A 88 8.87 -3.70 20.03
C LEU A 88 9.96 -4.16 19.05
N ASP A 89 9.60 -4.71 17.90
CA ASP A 89 10.57 -5.02 16.83
C ASP A 89 11.05 -3.74 16.15
N TYR A 90 10.20 -2.71 16.04
CA TYR A 90 10.67 -1.38 15.62
C TYR A 90 11.70 -0.81 16.58
N LEU A 91 11.42 -0.89 17.88
CA LEU A 91 12.33 -0.44 18.93
C LEU A 91 13.71 -1.12 18.78
N ARG A 92 13.73 -2.40 18.39
CA ARG A 92 14.97 -3.16 18.14
C ARG A 92 15.70 -2.65 16.90
N LYS A 93 14.97 -2.38 15.81
CA LYS A 93 15.52 -1.81 14.58
C LYS A 93 16.21 -0.46 14.86
N ILE A 94 15.55 0.43 15.61
CA ILE A 94 16.08 1.77 15.89
C ILE A 94 17.04 1.82 17.09
N GLY A 95 17.10 0.79 17.93
CA GLY A 95 17.86 0.78 19.17
C GLY A 95 19.37 1.00 19.00
N ASN A 96 19.91 0.62 17.84
CA ASN A 96 21.31 0.80 17.46
C ASN A 96 21.51 1.86 16.36
N SER A 97 20.45 2.57 15.97
CA SER A 97 20.54 3.61 14.95
C SER A 97 21.17 4.89 15.51
N ILE A 98 21.75 5.67 14.60
CA ILE A 98 22.28 7.00 14.92
C ILE A 98 21.10 7.98 14.95
N PHE A 99 21.03 8.79 16.01
CA PHE A 99 19.98 9.80 16.19
C PHE A 99 20.49 11.21 15.82
N PRO A 100 19.62 12.11 15.31
CA PRO A 100 18.18 11.94 15.11
C PRO A 100 17.82 11.11 13.87
N LEU A 101 16.83 10.24 14.01
CA LEU A 101 16.33 9.39 12.92
C LEU A 101 15.06 10.00 12.31
N ARG A 102 15.08 10.26 11.00
CA ARG A 102 13.91 10.74 10.26
C ARG A 102 13.17 9.57 9.62
N ILE A 103 11.85 9.57 9.75
CA ILE A 103 10.98 8.48 9.32
C ILE A 103 9.87 9.07 8.48
N ASP A 104 9.77 8.62 7.24
CA ASP A 104 8.75 9.00 6.27
C ASP A 104 7.67 7.93 6.09
N ASP A 105 7.94 6.70 6.53
CA ASP A 105 7.03 5.57 6.35
C ASP A 105 5.87 5.58 7.36
N PRO A 106 4.60 5.55 6.93
CA PRO A 106 3.45 5.63 7.82
C PRO A 106 3.33 4.46 8.81
N ALA A 107 3.80 3.25 8.46
CA ALA A 107 3.75 2.11 9.39
C ALA A 107 4.79 2.27 10.50
N GLU A 108 6.00 2.71 10.16
CA GLU A 108 7.04 3.06 11.12
C GLU A 108 6.63 4.24 12.03
N ILE A 109 6.00 5.28 11.47
CA ILE A 109 5.46 6.43 12.23
C ILE A 109 4.45 5.96 13.28
N ASN A 110 3.55 5.02 12.94
CA ASN A 110 2.58 4.46 13.87
C ASN A 110 3.28 3.69 15.02
N SER A 111 4.28 2.88 14.70
CA SER A 111 5.08 2.16 15.70
C SER A 111 5.84 3.12 16.62
N VAL A 112 6.42 4.20 16.09
CA VAL A 112 7.04 5.26 16.92
C VAL A 112 6.02 5.96 17.78
N ALA A 113 4.81 6.22 17.28
CA ALA A 113 3.75 6.82 18.08
C ALA A 113 3.37 5.96 19.29
N VAL A 114 3.26 4.64 19.09
CA VAL A 114 3.01 3.68 20.18
C VAL A 114 4.17 3.64 21.17
N LEU A 115 5.42 3.59 20.69
CA LEU A 115 6.61 3.57 21.54
C LEU A 115 6.81 4.88 22.32
N ASN A 116 6.48 6.02 21.71
CA ASN A 116 6.55 7.34 22.33
C ASN A 116 5.45 7.46 23.41
N ALA A 117 4.24 6.96 23.14
CA ALA A 117 3.17 6.87 24.13
C ALA A 117 3.52 5.93 25.31
N ALA A 118 4.28 4.87 25.04
CA ALA A 118 4.80 3.96 26.06
C ALA A 118 6.04 4.50 26.81
N GLY A 119 6.55 5.69 26.46
CA GLY A 119 7.74 6.28 27.07
C GLY A 119 9.06 5.56 26.73
N MET A 120 9.07 4.71 25.71
CA MET A 120 10.25 3.94 25.28
C MET A 120 11.18 4.74 24.35
N VAL A 121 10.65 5.75 23.68
CA VAL A 121 11.40 6.64 22.78
C VAL A 121 10.94 8.08 22.96
N GLU A 122 11.84 9.02 22.71
CA GLU A 122 11.49 10.42 22.56
C GLU A 122 11.47 10.76 21.07
N ALA A 123 10.29 11.04 20.55
CA ALA A 123 10.10 11.39 19.15
C ALA A 123 9.19 12.60 18.97
N THR A 124 9.54 13.45 18.00
CA THR A 124 8.66 14.49 17.47
C THR A 124 7.81 13.86 16.37
N LEU A 125 6.53 13.66 16.67
CA LEU A 125 5.57 13.08 15.74
C LEU A 125 4.88 14.20 14.94
N PRO A 126 4.50 13.95 13.68
CA PRO A 126 3.71 14.90 12.92
C PRO A 126 2.32 15.11 13.55
N PRO A 127 1.72 16.30 13.43
CA PRO A 127 0.43 16.62 14.03
C PRO A 127 -0.74 15.98 13.27
N THR A 128 -0.92 14.66 13.34
CA THR A 128 -2.11 13.97 12.83
C THR A 128 -2.39 12.65 13.58
N CYS A 129 -2.99 12.71 14.77
CA CYS A 129 -3.70 11.56 15.37
C CYS A 129 -5.03 11.95 16.04
N ARG A 130 -5.56 13.16 15.78
CA ARG A 130 -6.94 13.50 16.12
C ARG A 130 -7.52 14.32 14.97
N THR A 131 -8.70 13.92 14.52
CA THR A 131 -9.56 14.62 13.57
C THR A 131 -9.11 14.70 12.11
N ARG A 132 -9.95 14.10 11.24
CA ARG A 132 -9.97 14.34 9.80
C ARG A 132 -10.06 15.85 9.56
N GLN A 133 -8.97 16.48 9.15
CA GLN A 133 -8.99 17.61 8.21
C GLN A 133 -7.56 18.05 7.91
N ASN A 134 -7.15 17.81 6.66
CA ASN A 134 -6.26 18.67 5.89
C ASN A 134 -4.91 19.05 6.51
N GLN A 135 -3.88 18.20 6.42
CA GLN A 135 -2.47 18.65 6.44
C GLN A 135 -1.56 17.74 5.60
N GLN A 136 -1.47 18.02 4.31
CA GLN A 136 -0.62 17.34 3.31
C GLN A 136 0.90 17.58 3.51
N LYS A 137 1.35 18.32 4.55
CA LYS A 137 2.72 18.89 4.57
C LYS A 137 3.65 18.44 5.70
N PHE A 138 3.21 17.63 6.66
CA PHE A 138 4.09 17.09 7.69
C PHE A 138 3.81 15.60 7.87
N LYS A 139 4.44 14.75 7.04
CA LYS A 139 4.36 13.28 7.13
C LYS A 139 5.64 12.65 7.68
N GLN A 140 6.42 13.39 8.46
CA GLN A 140 7.72 12.93 8.96
C GLN A 140 7.72 12.88 10.47
N ALA A 141 8.05 11.72 11.05
CA ALA A 141 8.39 11.60 12.45
C ALA A 141 9.91 11.67 12.62
N VAL A 142 10.35 12.31 13.70
CA VAL A 142 11.78 12.42 14.04
C VAL A 142 12.00 11.82 15.41
N VAL A 143 12.73 10.71 15.49
CA VAL A 143 13.14 10.11 16.76
C VAL A 143 14.42 10.79 17.23
N LEU A 144 14.40 11.37 18.43
CA LEU A 144 15.53 12.08 19.01
C LEU A 144 16.44 11.14 19.80
N ARG A 145 15.87 10.18 20.52
CA ARG A 145 16.60 9.14 21.27
C ARG A 145 15.69 8.02 21.76
N VAL A 146 16.28 6.87 22.06
CA VAL A 146 15.65 5.78 22.83
C VAL A 146 15.87 6.03 24.32
N THR A 147 14.80 5.95 25.12
CA THR A 147 14.88 6.17 26.58
C THR A 147 15.52 4.96 27.28
N PRO A 148 15.96 5.12 28.55
CA PRO A 148 16.45 3.98 29.34
C PRO A 148 15.42 2.84 29.45
N LEU A 149 14.12 3.18 29.52
CA LEU A 149 13.03 2.20 29.54
C LEU A 149 12.97 1.39 28.24
N GLY A 150 13.11 2.06 27.09
CA GLY A 150 13.22 1.39 25.80
C GLY A 150 14.44 0.49 25.71
N ARG A 151 15.60 0.92 26.22
CA ARG A 151 16.81 0.08 26.25
C ARG A 151 16.65 -1.17 27.11
N THR A 152 15.98 -1.07 28.26
CA THR A 152 15.66 -2.24 29.10
C THR A 152 14.75 -3.22 28.37
N ALA A 153 13.75 -2.73 27.65
CA ALA A 153 12.85 -3.57 26.84
C ALA A 153 13.61 -4.34 25.73
N LEU A 154 14.72 -3.80 25.22
CA LEU A 154 15.58 -4.49 24.26
C LEU A 154 16.41 -5.63 24.88
N VAL A 155 16.84 -5.48 26.14
CA VAL A 155 17.67 -6.48 26.83
C VAL A 155 16.84 -7.66 27.36
N ALA A 156 15.61 -7.40 27.78
CA ALA A 156 14.78 -8.37 28.53
C ALA A 156 14.43 -9.68 27.79
N ARG A 157 14.68 -9.80 26.48
CA ARG A 157 14.30 -11.00 25.69
C ARG A 157 15.49 -11.78 25.11
N ARG A 158 16.69 -11.58 25.65
CA ARG A 158 17.86 -12.43 25.36
C ARG A 158 17.88 -13.61 26.34
N MET A 159 16.88 -14.47 26.26
CA MET A 159 16.76 -15.73 27.02
C MET A 159 16.29 -16.82 26.07
#